data_AF-A0A091FC30-F1
#
_entry.id   AF-A0A091FC30-F1
#
_cell.length_a   1.000
_cell.length_b   1.000
_cell.length_c   1.000
_cell.angle_alpha   90.00
_cell.angle_beta   90.00
_cell.angle_gamma   90.00
#
_symmetry.space_group_name_H-M   'P 1'
#
loop_
_entity.id
_entity.type
_entity.pdbx_description
1 polymer ?
#
loop_
_entity_poly.entity_id
_entity_poly.type
_entity_poly.pdbx_seq_one_letter_code
_entity_poly.pdbx_strand_id
1 'polypeptide(L)'
;MKYDKEEKDILDALEKGKMKLTAPSKKEIESIKAAANNTLKKDKRITIRLYDHDFIGIQKKAMEMGMPYQTLISGIIHRYVEGDIKIKTG
;
A
#
# COMPACT_ATOMS: atom_id res chain seq x y z
N MET A 1 -23.74 -0.64 -10.62
CA MET A 1 -22.81 0.28 -9.90
C MET A 1 -22.92 1.63 -10.57
N LYS A 2 -23.15 2.70 -9.79
CA LYS A 2 -23.42 4.04 -10.30
C LYS A 2 -22.15 4.85 -10.08
N TYR A 3 -21.37 5.05 -11.14
CA TYR A 3 -20.17 5.89 -11.10
C TYR A 3 -20.54 7.30 -10.65
N ASP A 4 -19.78 7.85 -9.70
CA ASP A 4 -19.99 9.21 -9.23
C ASP A 4 -19.65 10.22 -10.33
N LYS A 5 -20.10 11.48 -10.22
CA LYS A 5 -19.92 12.48 -11.28
C LYS A 5 -18.44 12.65 -11.66
N GLU A 6 -17.56 12.65 -10.66
CA GLU A 6 -16.11 12.76 -10.85
C GLU A 6 -15.55 11.55 -11.62
N GLU A 7 -16.00 10.34 -11.32
CA GLU A 7 -15.56 9.11 -12.01
C GLU A 7 -16.03 9.09 -13.47
N LYS A 8 -17.25 9.59 -13.74
CA LYS A 8 -17.76 9.72 -15.12
C LYS A 8 -17.00 10.75 -15.94
N ASP A 9 -16.66 11.89 -15.36
CA ASP A 9 -15.88 12.92 -16.04
C ASP A 9 -14.45 12.42 -16.37
N ILE A 10 -13.85 11.62 -15.49
CA ILE A 10 -12.56 10.97 -15.73
C ILE A 10 -12.65 9.95 -16.88
N LEU A 11 -13.68 9.10 -16.88
CA LEU A 11 -13.93 8.10 -17.93
C LEU A 11 -14.17 8.76 -19.29
N ASP A 12 -14.97 9.81 -19.34
CA ASP A 12 -15.28 10.56 -20.56
C ASP A 12 -14.03 11.30 -21.11
N ALA A 13 -13.18 11.84 -20.23
CA ALA A 13 -11.90 12.45 -20.61
C ALA A 13 -10.86 11.43 -21.13
N LEU A 14 -10.91 10.19 -20.63
CA LEU A 14 -10.05 9.08 -21.04
C LEU A 14 -10.51 8.47 -22.37
N GLU A 15 -11.82 8.26 -22.57
CA GLU A 15 -12.41 7.78 -23.83
C GLU A 15 -12.29 8.78 -24.99
N LYS A 16 -12.38 10.09 -24.70
CA LYS A 16 -12.23 11.15 -25.73
C LYS A 16 -10.77 11.40 -26.13
N GLY A 17 -9.81 10.62 -25.63
CA GLY A 17 -8.38 10.77 -25.95
C GLY A 17 -7.78 12.13 -25.56
N LYS A 18 -8.46 12.89 -24.70
CA LYS A 18 -8.03 14.23 -24.24
C LYS A 18 -7.04 14.16 -23.09
N MET A 19 -6.93 13.02 -22.41
CA MET A 19 -5.78 12.73 -21.56
C MET A 19 -4.56 12.51 -22.44
N LYS A 20 -3.75 13.56 -22.61
CA LYS A 20 -2.37 13.38 -23.04
C LYS A 20 -1.67 12.56 -21.96
N LEU A 21 -1.58 11.24 -22.16
CA LEU A 21 -0.65 10.39 -21.44
C LEU A 21 0.76 10.84 -21.83
N THR A 22 1.24 11.92 -21.22
CA THR A 22 2.63 12.31 -21.31
C THR A 22 3.44 11.21 -20.63
N ALA A 23 4.24 10.49 -21.41
CA ALA A 23 5.23 9.60 -20.84
C ALA A 23 6.05 10.41 -19.83
N PRO A 24 6.13 9.96 -18.56
CA PRO A 24 6.78 10.74 -17.52
C PRO A 24 8.22 11.02 -17.93
N SER A 25 8.65 12.28 -17.77
CA SER A 25 10.01 12.70 -18.07
C SER A 25 10.99 11.89 -17.22
N LYS A 26 12.22 11.65 -17.71
CA LYS A 26 13.25 10.92 -16.96
C LYS A 26 13.44 11.47 -15.54
N LYS A 27 13.33 12.81 -15.37
CA LYS A 27 13.40 13.49 -14.06
C LYS A 27 12.21 13.19 -13.14
N GLU A 28 11.01 13.06 -13.69
CA GLU A 28 9.81 12.73 -12.90
C GLU A 28 9.86 11.27 -12.44
N ILE A 29 10.27 10.35 -13.32
CA ILE A 29 10.51 8.95 -12.95
C ILE A 29 11.56 8.85 -11.84
N GLU A 30 12.65 9.60 -11.95
CA GLU A 30 13.73 9.61 -10.96
C GLU A 30 13.27 10.20 -9.62
N SER A 31 12.47 11.26 -9.63
CA SER A 31 11.89 11.88 -8.42
C SER A 31 10.90 10.94 -7.73
N ILE A 32 10.03 10.26 -8.49
CA ILE A 32 9.08 9.28 -7.95
C ILE A 32 9.84 8.08 -7.37
N LYS A 33 10.88 7.59 -8.05
CA LYS A 33 11.75 6.53 -7.54
C LYS A 33 12.47 6.94 -6.26
N ALA A 34 13.00 8.17 -6.21
CA ALA A 34 13.68 8.69 -5.02
C ALA A 34 12.71 8.82 -3.83
N ALA A 35 11.50 9.33 -4.06
CA ALA A 35 10.46 9.40 -3.04
C ALA A 35 10.07 7.99 -2.54
N ALA A 36 9.82 7.05 -3.46
CA ALA A 36 9.51 5.66 -3.11
C ALA A 36 10.65 5.01 -2.31
N ASN A 37 11.90 5.18 -2.73
CA ASN A 37 13.07 4.61 -2.04
C ASN A 37 13.27 5.20 -0.64
N ASN A 38 13.01 6.49 -0.46
CA ASN A 38 13.12 7.14 0.85
C ASN A 38 11.99 6.72 1.80
N THR A 39 10.76 6.62 1.30
CA THR A 39 9.60 6.21 2.12
C THR A 39 9.59 4.72 2.44
N LEU A 40 10.11 3.86 1.56
CA LEU A 40 10.18 2.41 1.77
C LEU A 40 11.38 1.96 2.62
N LYS A 41 12.23 2.91 3.05
CA LYS A 41 13.45 2.58 3.79
C LYS A 41 13.10 2.11 5.20
N LYS A 42 13.19 0.79 5.42
CA LYS A 42 12.98 0.16 6.73
C LYS A 42 14.24 0.31 7.60
N ASP A 43 14.48 1.50 8.15
CA ASP A 43 15.70 1.81 8.92
C ASP A 43 15.55 1.59 10.45
N LYS A 44 14.33 1.37 10.95
CA LYS A 44 14.06 1.11 12.37
C LYS A 44 13.79 -0.36 12.66
N ARG A 45 14.44 -0.91 13.68
CA ARG A 45 14.19 -2.26 14.22
C ARG A 45 13.43 -2.15 15.53
N ILE A 46 12.36 -2.93 15.67
CA ILE A 46 11.59 -3.07 16.90
C ILE A 46 11.50 -4.54 17.30
N THR A 47 11.42 -4.80 18.60
CA THR A 47 11.18 -6.15 19.16
C THR A 47 9.81 -6.16 19.80
N ILE A 48 8.94 -7.09 19.39
CA ILE A 48 7.56 -7.22 19.88
C ILE A 48 7.41 -8.63 20.49
N ARG A 49 6.75 -8.73 21.64
CA ARG A 49 6.32 -10.01 22.19
C ARG A 49 4.92 -10.34 21.68
N LEU A 50 4.72 -11.57 21.23
CA LEU A 50 3.45 -12.09 20.73
C LEU A 50 3.08 -13.34 21.52
N TYR A 51 1.80 -13.63 21.60
CA TYR A 51 1.36 -14.96 22.02
C TYR A 51 1.74 -15.98 20.95
N ASP A 52 2.05 -17.21 21.38
CA ASP A 52 2.50 -18.28 20.48
C ASP A 52 1.47 -18.59 19.38
N HIS A 53 0.19 -18.67 19.75
CA HIS A 53 -0.90 -18.91 18.81
C HIS A 53 -1.05 -17.79 17.76
N ASP A 54 -0.84 -16.53 18.14
CA ASP A 54 -0.87 -15.40 17.21
C ASP A 54 0.30 -15.46 16.23
N PHE A 55 1.50 -15.78 16.73
CA PHE A 55 2.68 -15.91 15.89
C PHE A 55 2.50 -16.99 14.83
N ILE A 56 2.02 -18.17 15.22
CA ILE A 56 1.70 -19.28 14.30
C ILE A 56 0.63 -18.84 13.28
N GLY A 57 -0.42 -18.14 13.74
CA GLY A 57 -1.47 -17.62 12.87
C GLY A 57 -0.94 -16.63 11.82
N ILE A 58 -0.03 -15.74 12.20
CA ILE A 58 0.63 -14.80 11.29
C ILE A 58 1.48 -15.55 10.27
N GLN A 59 2.27 -16.55 10.70
CA GLN A 59 3.09 -17.34 9.78
C GLN A 59 2.25 -18.06 8.73
N LYS A 60 1.12 -18.66 9.14
CA LYS A 60 0.19 -19.32 8.23
C LYS A 60 -0.38 -18.35 7.19
N LYS A 61 -0.89 -17.19 7.62
CA LYS A 61 -1.44 -16.18 6.70
C LYS A 61 -0.39 -15.63 5.73
N ALA A 62 0.84 -15.43 6.21
CA ALA A 62 1.93 -14.96 5.37
C ALA A 62 2.28 -15.99 4.28
N MET A 63 2.30 -17.28 4.64
CA MET A 63 2.51 -18.39 3.70
C MET A 63 1.39 -18.48 2.66
N GLU A 64 0.12 -18.36 3.07
CA GLU A 64 -1.03 -18.33 2.16
C GLU A 64 -0.93 -17.18 1.14
N MET A 65 -0.38 -16.03 1.57
CA MET A 65 -0.14 -14.86 0.72
C MET A 65 1.20 -14.90 -0.04
N GLY A 66 1.99 -15.96 0.12
CA GLY A 66 3.28 -16.11 -0.57
C GLY A 66 4.34 -15.08 -0.18
N MET A 67 4.29 -14.54 1.04
CA MET A 67 5.21 -13.50 1.51
C MET A 67 5.82 -13.81 2.88
N PRO A 68 6.98 -13.22 3.23
CA PRO A 68 7.55 -13.38 4.57
C PRO A 68 6.63 -12.80 5.66
N TYR A 69 6.55 -13.48 6.81
CA TYR A 69 5.71 -13.04 7.93
C TYR A 69 6.10 -11.65 8.46
N GLN A 70 7.39 -11.29 8.41
CA GLN A 70 7.86 -9.95 8.78
C GLN A 70 7.31 -8.89 7.83
N THR A 71 7.20 -9.20 6.54
CA THR A 71 6.64 -8.29 5.53
C THR A 71 5.15 -8.10 5.78
N LEU A 72 4.42 -9.17 6.15
CA LEU A 72 3.01 -9.08 6.52
C LEU A 72 2.81 -8.19 7.75
N ILE A 73 3.59 -8.41 8.83
CA ILE A 73 3.53 -7.58 10.04
C ILE A 73 3.83 -6.11 9.71
N SER A 74 4.89 -5.86 8.94
CA SER A 74 5.27 -4.51 8.49
C SER A 74 4.15 -3.84 7.68
N GLY A 75 3.47 -4.58 6.80
CA GLY A 75 2.37 -4.08 5.99
C GLY A 75 1.12 -3.77 6.81
N ILE A 76 0.79 -4.61 7.81
CA ILE A 76 -0.33 -4.34 8.72
C ILE A 76 -0.09 -3.06 9.52
N ILE A 77 1.11 -2.87 10.07
CA ILE A 77 1.46 -1.65 10.80
C ILE A 77 1.34 -0.42 9.90
N HIS A 78 1.86 -0.49 8.67
CA HIS A 78 1.76 0.59 7.70
C HIS A 78 0.31 0.96 7.38
N ARG A 79 -0.52 -0.03 7.03
CA ARG A 79 -1.95 0.16 6.74
C ARG A 79 -2.74 0.67 7.94
N TYR A 80 -2.34 0.29 9.15
CA TYR A 80 -2.93 0.85 10.37
C TYR A 80 -2.58 2.33 10.54
N VAL A 81 -1.32 2.72 10.31
CA VAL A 81 -0.87 4.12 10.39
C VAL A 81 -1.48 4.99 9.28
N GLU A 82 -1.65 4.45 8.08
CA GLU A 82 -2.29 5.16 6.95
C GLU A 82 -3.82 5.28 7.10
N GLY A 83 -4.43 4.54 8.04
CA GLY A 83 -5.86 4.62 8.33
C GLY A 83 -6.74 3.63 7.56
N ASP A 84 -6.15 2.74 6.76
CA ASP A 84 -6.85 1.65 6.05
C ASP A 84 -7.44 0.62 7.02
N ILE A 85 -6.86 0.49 8.21
CA ILE A 85 -7.32 -0.45 9.24
C ILE A 85 -7.82 0.37 10.44
N LYS A 86 -9.12 0.27 10.73
CA LYS A 86 -9.72 0.86 11.94
C LYS A 86 -9.79 -0.21 13.03
N ILE A 87 -9.10 0.04 14.15
CA ILE A 87 -9.31 -0.75 15.36
C ILE A 87 -10.67 -0.35 15.93
N LYS A 88 -11.56 -1.33 16.08
CA LYS A 88 -12.79 -1.13 16.84
C LYS A 88 -12.40 -1.11 18.31
N THR A 89 -12.27 0.08 18.89
CA THR A 89 -12.23 0.23 20.33
C THR A 89 -13.62 -0.14 20.86
N GLY A 90 -13.69 -1.18 21.69
CA GLY A 90 -14.90 -1.55 22.42
C GLY A 90 -15.21 -0.57 23.54
#